data_AF-S6UQZ6-F1
#
_entry.id   AF-S6UQZ6-F1
#
_cell.length_a   1.000
_cell.length_b   1.000
_cell.length_c   1.000
_cell.angle_alpha   90.00
_cell.angle_beta   90.00
_cell.angle_gamma   90.00
#
_symmetry.space_group_name_H-M   'P 1'
#
loop_
_entity.id
_entity.type
_entity.pdbx_description
1 polymer ?
#
loop_
_entity_poly.entity_id
_entity_poly.type
_entity_poly.pdbx_seq_one_letter_code
_entity_poly.pdbx_strand_id
1 'polypeptide(L)'
;EPFVFFPRTYGSGIYAQVLSLARAAGFSPLITQEAGEVMTIIGLVAAGLGVTVLPASYRRMRIDSVVYRNVLDPGATSAVWLGQRKDEQSPMAKAFTELLTRSVAR
;
A
#
# COMPACT_ATOMS: atom_id res chain seq x y z
N GLU A 1 -10.74 -9.40 -13.60
CA GLU A 1 -9.71 -8.38 -13.92
C GLU A 1 -8.28 -8.90 -13.75
N PRO A 2 -7.38 -8.62 -14.71
CA PRO A 2 -5.94 -8.78 -14.53
C PRO A 2 -5.40 -7.76 -13.51
N PHE A 3 -4.42 -8.17 -12.71
CA PHE A 3 -3.77 -7.34 -11.71
C PHE A 3 -2.39 -6.87 -12.18
N VAL A 4 -2.15 -5.56 -12.04
CA VAL A 4 -0.83 -4.95 -12.10
C VAL A 4 -0.36 -4.70 -10.67
N PHE A 5 0.75 -5.29 -10.27
CA PHE A 5 1.11 -5.30 -8.84
C PHE A 5 2.62 -5.31 -8.57
N PHE A 6 3.01 -5.24 -7.31
CA PHE A 6 4.42 -5.39 -6.92
C PHE A 6 4.88 -6.84 -7.09
N PRO A 7 6.18 -7.06 -7.35
CA PRO A 7 6.78 -8.37 -7.19
C PRO A 7 6.62 -8.90 -5.75
N ARG A 8 6.50 -10.22 -5.59
CA ARG A 8 6.49 -10.88 -4.27
C ARG A 8 7.67 -10.48 -3.39
N THR A 9 8.82 -10.20 -4.00
CA THR A 9 10.08 -9.87 -3.34
C THR A 9 10.15 -8.44 -2.80
N TYR A 10 9.16 -7.58 -3.09
CA TYR A 10 9.19 -6.17 -2.70
C TYR A 10 9.10 -5.94 -1.16
N GLY A 11 8.62 -6.92 -0.40
CA GLY A 11 8.74 -6.93 1.06
C GLY A 11 7.85 -5.94 1.82
N SER A 12 6.91 -5.24 1.17
CA SER A 12 6.07 -4.21 1.79
C SER A 12 4.90 -4.74 2.66
N GLY A 13 4.70 -6.06 2.74
CA GLY A 13 3.56 -6.69 3.41
C GLY A 13 2.22 -6.55 2.66
N ILE A 14 2.05 -5.49 1.87
CA ILE A 14 0.85 -5.20 1.06
C ILE A 14 0.51 -6.38 0.12
N TYR A 15 1.52 -7.04 -0.47
CA TYR A 15 1.30 -8.21 -1.32
C TYR A 15 0.58 -9.35 -0.59
N ALA A 16 1.11 -9.76 0.56
CA ALA A 16 0.50 -10.82 1.34
C ALA A 16 -0.90 -10.44 1.82
N GLN A 17 -1.09 -9.19 2.22
CA GLN A 17 -2.38 -8.68 2.67
C GLN A 17 -3.44 -8.72 1.56
N VAL A 18 -3.14 -8.20 0.36
CA VAL A 18 -4.08 -8.19 -0.76
C VAL A 18 -4.44 -9.62 -1.18
N LEU A 19 -3.47 -10.54 -1.23
CA LEU A 19 -3.74 -11.95 -1.52
C LEU A 19 -4.60 -12.62 -0.45
N SER A 20 -4.38 -12.29 0.83
CA SER A 20 -5.19 -12.82 1.94
C SER A 20 -6.64 -12.32 1.86
N LEU A 21 -6.84 -11.02 1.60
CA LEU A 21 -8.17 -10.42 1.44
C LEU A 21 -8.91 -11.01 0.24
N ALA A 22 -8.22 -11.15 -0.90
CA ALA A 22 -8.80 -11.77 -2.09
C ALA A 22 -9.21 -13.22 -1.82
N ARG A 23 -8.34 -14.00 -1.14
CA ARG A 23 -8.65 -15.38 -0.76
C ARG A 23 -9.85 -15.47 0.17
N ALA A 24 -9.93 -14.59 1.17
CA ALA A 24 -11.08 -14.51 2.08
C ALA A 24 -12.39 -14.16 1.32
N ALA A 25 -12.28 -13.34 0.28
CA ALA A 25 -13.38 -13.02 -0.64
C ALA A 25 -13.66 -14.11 -1.71
N GLY A 26 -12.96 -15.26 -1.66
CA GLY A 26 -13.23 -16.41 -2.52
C GLY A 26 -12.55 -16.39 -3.89
N PHE A 27 -11.53 -15.54 -4.11
CA PHE A 27 -10.78 -15.51 -5.36
C PHE A 27 -9.26 -15.41 -5.17
N SER A 28 -8.51 -15.72 -6.23
CA SER A 28 -7.06 -15.46 -6.29
C SER A 28 -6.79 -14.42 -7.38
N PRO A 29 -6.11 -13.30 -7.08
CA PRO A 29 -5.77 -12.31 -8.09
C PRO A 29 -4.88 -12.93 -9.18
N LEU A 30 -5.21 -12.71 -10.45
CA LEU A 30 -4.34 -13.05 -11.57
C LEU A 30 -3.40 -11.88 -11.84
N ILE A 31 -2.16 -11.98 -11.35
CA ILE A 31 -1.14 -10.96 -11.57
C ILE A 31 -0.51 -11.19 -12.94
N THR A 32 -0.80 -10.30 -13.90
CA THR A 32 -0.31 -10.40 -15.29
C THR A 32 0.89 -9.51 -15.54
N GLN A 33 1.08 -8.48 -14.70
CA GLN A 33 2.19 -7.55 -14.81
C GLN A 33 2.70 -7.18 -13.43
N GLU A 34 4.02 -7.19 -13.28
CA GLU A 34 4.70 -6.69 -12.08
C GLU A 34 5.50 -5.42 -12.39
N ALA A 35 5.57 -4.50 -11.43
CA ALA A 35 6.42 -3.31 -11.48
C ALA A 35 6.92 -2.91 -10.09
N GLY A 36 8.16 -2.41 -10.01
CA GLY A 36 8.84 -2.09 -8.75
C GLY A 36 8.44 -0.75 -8.12
N GLU A 37 7.77 0.12 -8.88
CA GLU A 37 7.39 1.46 -8.42
C GLU A 37 5.90 1.68 -8.54
N VAL A 38 5.32 2.32 -7.52
CA VAL A 38 3.86 2.58 -7.46
C VAL A 38 3.42 3.42 -8.66
N MET A 39 4.21 4.41 -9.06
CA MET A 39 3.88 5.29 -10.19
C MET A 39 3.81 4.51 -11.51
N THR A 40 4.70 3.55 -11.71
CA THR A 40 4.65 2.66 -12.88
C THR A 40 3.40 1.79 -12.85
N ILE A 41 3.05 1.21 -11.69
CA ILE A 41 1.82 0.42 -11.54
C ILE A 41 0.58 1.25 -11.91
N ILE A 42 0.46 2.46 -11.37
CA ILE A 42 -0.69 3.33 -11.66
C ILE A 42 -0.70 3.73 -13.14
N GLY A 43 0.45 4.01 -13.74
CA GLY A 43 0.56 4.31 -15.17
C GLY A 43 0.11 3.15 -16.07
N LEU A 44 0.47 1.91 -15.73
CA LEU A 44 0.02 0.71 -16.45
C LEU A 44 -1.49 0.48 -16.30
N VAL A 45 -2.06 0.77 -15.11
CA VAL A 45 -3.52 0.78 -14.92
C VAL A 45 -4.18 1.85 -15.77
N ALA A 46 -3.63 3.06 -15.82
CA ALA A 46 -4.12 4.15 -16.68
C ALA A 46 -4.07 3.78 -18.17
N ALA A 47 -3.09 2.98 -18.58
CA ALA A 47 -2.96 2.41 -19.92
C ALA A 47 -3.89 1.22 -20.19
N GLY A 48 -4.73 0.82 -19.23
CA GLY A 48 -5.74 -0.22 -19.40
C GLY A 48 -5.25 -1.66 -19.19
N LEU A 49 -4.07 -1.87 -18.60
CA LEU A 49 -3.52 -3.22 -18.40
C LEU A 49 -4.17 -3.99 -17.24
N GLY A 50 -5.08 -3.36 -16.49
CA GLY A 50 -5.84 -4.02 -15.44
C GLY A 50 -6.12 -3.12 -14.25
N VAL A 51 -6.13 -3.72 -13.06
CA VAL A 51 -6.41 -3.04 -11.79
C VAL A 51 -5.28 -3.25 -10.78
N THR A 52 -5.28 -2.43 -9.73
CA THR A 52 -4.37 -2.60 -8.59
C THR A 52 -5.08 -2.24 -7.27
N VAL A 53 -4.51 -2.67 -6.15
CA VAL A 53 -4.97 -2.32 -4.80
C VAL A 53 -3.82 -1.68 -4.04
N LEU A 54 -4.01 -0.44 -3.60
CA LEU A 54 -2.98 0.36 -2.94
C LEU A 54 -3.55 1.02 -1.67
N PRO A 55 -2.70 1.37 -0.67
CA PRO A 55 -3.10 2.21 0.45
C PRO A 55 -3.79 3.51 0.02
N ALA A 56 -4.77 3.96 0.79
CA ALA A 56 -5.59 5.14 0.47
C ALA A 56 -4.77 6.43 0.31
N SER A 57 -3.58 6.52 0.91
CA SER A 57 -2.66 7.66 0.75
C SER A 57 -2.27 7.93 -0.70
N TYR A 58 -2.22 6.89 -1.55
CA TYR A 58 -1.88 7.02 -2.97
C TYR A 58 -2.97 7.71 -3.80
N ARG A 59 -4.20 7.86 -3.28
CA ARG A 59 -5.25 8.64 -3.93
C ARG A 59 -4.87 10.11 -4.14
N ARG A 60 -3.87 10.61 -3.41
CA ARG A 60 -3.31 11.96 -3.61
C ARG A 60 -2.58 12.08 -4.96
N MET A 61 -2.10 10.98 -5.52
CA MET A 61 -1.50 10.92 -6.86
C MET A 61 -2.62 10.89 -7.89
N ARG A 62 -3.03 12.07 -8.39
CA ARG A 62 -4.04 12.16 -9.43
C ARG A 62 -3.38 11.90 -10.78
N ILE A 63 -3.68 10.74 -11.37
CA ILE A 63 -3.32 10.40 -12.75
C ILE A 63 -4.61 10.39 -13.56
N ASP A 64 -4.58 11.03 -14.72
CA ASP A 64 -5.71 11.05 -15.63
C ASP A 64 -6.11 9.62 -16.00
N SER A 65 -7.41 9.42 -16.22
CA SER A 65 -8.00 8.12 -16.57
C SER A 65 -7.97 7.03 -15.48
N VAL A 66 -7.48 7.33 -14.27
CA VAL A 66 -7.52 6.39 -13.13
C VAL A 66 -8.67 6.73 -12.19
N VAL A 67 -9.54 5.76 -11.93
CA VAL A 67 -10.63 5.87 -10.96
C VAL A 67 -10.24 5.16 -9.67
N TYR A 68 -10.12 5.93 -8.58
CA TYR A 68 -9.86 5.39 -7.25
C TYR A 68 -11.17 4.97 -6.56
N ARG A 69 -11.25 3.71 -6.13
CA ARG A 69 -12.38 3.16 -5.37
C ARG A 69 -11.91 2.57 -4.05
N ASN A 70 -12.69 2.76 -2.99
CA ASN A 70 -12.43 2.12 -1.70
C ASN A 70 -12.79 0.64 -1.78
N VAL A 71 -11.95 -0.20 -1.19
CA VAL A 71 -12.32 -1.59 -0.88
C VAL A 71 -13.18 -1.56 0.39
N LEU A 72 -14.39 -2.13 0.32
CA LEU A 72 -15.39 -2.03 1.39
C LEU A 72 -15.23 -3.07 2.49
N ASP A 73 -14.33 -4.04 2.30
CA ASP A 73 -14.01 -5.03 3.32
C ASP A 73 -13.44 -4.33 4.57
N PRO A 74 -14.00 -4.52 5.76
CA PRO A 74 -13.51 -3.89 6.99
C PRO A 74 -12.05 -4.24 7.33
N GLY A 75 -11.55 -5.39 6.87
CA GLY A 75 -10.16 -5.82 7.01
C GLY A 75 -9.20 -5.22 5.98
N ALA A 76 -9.69 -4.45 4.99
CA ALA A 76 -8.88 -3.78 3.98
C ALA A 76 -8.21 -2.49 4.51
N THR A 77 -7.48 -2.61 5.62
CA THR A 77 -6.78 -1.50 6.27
C THR A 77 -5.26 -1.66 6.18
N SER A 78 -4.53 -0.64 5.77
CA SER A 78 -3.05 -0.65 5.80
C SER A 78 -2.52 0.15 6.99
N ALA A 79 -1.49 -0.36 7.67
CA ALA A 79 -0.82 0.33 8.76
C ALA A 79 0.57 0.86 8.33
N VAL A 80 0.98 1.98 8.95
CA VAL A 80 2.35 2.49 8.90
C VAL A 80 2.92 2.34 10.29
N TRP A 81 4.10 1.73 10.40
CA TRP A 81 4.74 1.44 11.68
C TRP A 81 5.96 2.32 11.90
N LEU A 82 6.13 2.82 13.13
CA LEU A 82 7.36 3.45 13.57
C LEU A 82 8.26 2.40 14.24
N GLY A 83 9.33 2.00 13.55
CA GLY A 83 10.36 1.14 14.10
C GLY A 83 11.48 1.95 14.75
N GLN A 84 11.85 1.63 15.99
CA GLN A 84 12.98 2.24 16.69
C GLN A 84 13.84 1.17 17.37
N ARG A 85 15.13 1.46 17.56
CA ARG A 85 16.00 0.61 18.39
C ARG A 85 15.48 0.60 19.82
N LYS A 86 15.53 -0.56 20.48
CA LYS A 86 15.05 -0.71 21.86
C LYS A 86 15.80 0.21 22.83
N ASP A 87 17.05 0.49 22.54
CA ASP A 87 17.99 1.29 23.32
C ASP A 87 18.29 2.64 22.65
N GLU A 88 17.36 3.20 21.87
CA GLU A 88 17.58 4.47 21.17
C GLU A 88 17.91 5.63 22.14
N GLN A 89 19.06 6.27 21.91
CA GLN A 89 19.54 7.40 22.72
C GLN A 89 19.63 8.72 21.97
N SER A 90 19.54 8.71 20.64
CA SER A 90 19.64 9.93 19.83
C SER A 90 18.54 10.93 20.21
N PRO A 91 18.89 12.15 20.65
CA PRO A 91 17.90 13.18 20.94
C PRO A 91 17.01 13.50 19.72
N MET A 92 17.58 13.45 18.50
CA MET A 92 16.82 13.67 17.27
C MET A 92 15.80 12.57 17.01
N ALA A 93 16.17 11.31 17.24
CA ALA A 93 15.24 10.18 17.07
C ALA A 93 14.08 10.26 18.07
N LYS A 94 14.38 10.58 19.34
CA LYS A 94 13.37 10.79 20.39
C LYS A 94 12.42 11.94 20.03
N ALA A 95 12.97 13.09 19.62
CA ALA A 95 12.17 14.25 19.21
C ALA A 95 11.26 13.93 18.01
N PHE A 96 11.74 13.18 17.03
CA PHE A 96 10.94 12.75 15.88
C PHE A 96 9.80 11.80 16.29
N THR A 97 10.08 10.82 17.15
CA THR A 97 9.07 9.91 17.70
C THR A 97 7.99 10.66 18.48
N GLU A 98 8.38 11.63 19.31
CA GLU A 98 7.43 12.48 20.03
C GLU A 98 6.55 13.33 19.09
N LEU A 99 7.14 13.92 18.05
CA LEU A 99 6.41 14.69 17.05
C LEU A 99 5.38 13.84 16.30
N LEU A 100 5.78 12.63 15.87
CA LEU A 100 4.90 11.70 15.18
C LEU A 100 3.75 11.23 16.07
N THR A 101 4.04 10.81 17.30
CA THR A 101 3.02 10.26 18.22
C THR A 101 1.99 11.31 18.62
N ARG A 102 2.37 12.59 18.78
CA ARG A 102 1.42 13.68 19.04
C ARG A 102 0.50 13.98 17.85
N SER A 103 0.99 13.84 16.62
CA SER A 103 0.20 14.15 15.42
C SER A 103 -0.80 13.05 15.03
N VAL A 104 -0.52 11.80 15.40
CA VAL A 104 -1.41 10.65 15.15
C VAL A 104 -2.50 10.48 16.22
N ALA A 105 -2.32 11.04 17.42
CA ALA A 105 -3.31 11.01 18.51
C ALA A 105 -4.47 12.01 18.36
N ARG A 106 -4.60 12.65 17.20
CA ARG A 106 -5.64 13.64 16.86
C ARG A 106 -6.54 13.10 15.76
#